data_AF-A0A520SZE0-F1
#
_entry.id   AF-A0A520SZE0-F1
#
_cell.length_a   1.000
_cell.length_b   1.000
_cell.length_c   1.000
_cell.angle_alpha   90.00
_cell.angle_beta   90.00
_cell.angle_gamma   90.00
#
_symmetry.space_group_name_H-M   'P 1'
#
loop_
_entity.id
_entity.type
_entity.pdbx_description
1 polymer ?
#
loop_
_entity_poly.entity_id
_entity_poly.type
_entity_poly.pdbx_seq_one_letter_code
_entity_poly.pdbx_strand_id
1 'polypeptide(L)'
;MDTSRSPLEPSGFSRKLAATIIIVYMVVTLIPITWIVATSFKSVDSAISYPPEVFFEPSLEGYVNLFTNRSRQPQEYLDSLPPPENWYEEL
;
A
#
# COMPACT_ATOMS: atom_id res chain seq x y z
N MET A 1 -19.63 50.86 -11.47
CA MET A 1 -19.72 49.39 -11.31
C MET A 1 -19.53 49.10 -9.84
N ASP A 2 -20.54 48.52 -9.22
CA ASP A 2 -20.59 48.29 -7.77
C ASP A 2 -19.72 47.07 -7.43
N THR A 3 -18.58 47.28 -6.78
CA THR A 3 -17.64 46.23 -6.36
C THR A 3 -17.95 45.81 -4.92
N SER A 4 -19.21 45.60 -4.58
CA SER A 4 -19.59 45.09 -3.27
C SER A 4 -19.19 43.61 -3.17
N ARG A 5 -18.04 43.33 -2.54
CA ARG A 5 -17.70 41.93 -2.18
C ARG A 5 -18.83 41.37 -1.33
N SER A 6 -19.32 40.20 -1.71
CA SER A 6 -20.29 39.48 -0.89
C SER A 6 -19.65 39.20 0.48
N PRO A 7 -20.33 39.46 1.61
CA PRO A 7 -19.80 39.18 2.95
C PRO A 7 -19.40 37.71 3.15
N LEU A 8 -19.88 36.81 2.29
CA LEU A 8 -19.61 35.38 2.31
C LEU A 8 -18.47 34.96 1.37
N GLU A 9 -17.91 35.87 0.57
CA GLU A 9 -16.84 35.54 -0.37
C GLU A 9 -15.50 35.35 0.36
N PRO A 10 -14.88 34.17 0.32
CA PRO A 10 -13.60 33.95 0.97
C PRO A 10 -12.50 34.75 0.26
N SER A 11 -11.57 35.31 1.05
CA SER A 11 -10.41 35.98 0.49
C SER A 11 -9.52 34.99 -0.29
N GLY A 12 -8.77 35.50 -1.28
CA GLY A 12 -7.85 34.66 -2.06
C GLY A 12 -6.82 33.91 -1.21
N PHE A 13 -6.44 34.48 -0.05
CA PHE A 13 -5.55 33.84 0.92
C PHE A 13 -6.24 32.71 1.69
N SER A 14 -7.46 32.92 2.19
CA SER A 14 -8.18 31.87 2.96
C SER A 14 -8.49 30.65 2.10
N ARG A 15 -8.83 30.85 0.81
CA ARG A 15 -9.03 29.75 -0.14
C ARG A 15 -7.76 28.92 -0.35
N LYS A 16 -6.60 29.57 -0.52
CA LYS A 16 -5.31 28.88 -0.69
C LYS A 16 -4.94 28.12 0.58
N LEU A 17 -5.08 28.75 1.75
CA LEU A 17 -4.79 28.12 3.03
C LEU A 17 -5.68 26.89 3.27
N ALA A 18 -6.98 27.01 3.03
CA ALA A 18 -7.92 25.90 3.16
C ALA A 18 -7.56 24.75 2.21
N ALA A 19 -7.25 25.04 0.95
CA ALA A 19 -6.82 24.03 -0.02
C ALA A 19 -5.54 23.31 0.44
N THR A 20 -4.54 24.05 0.93
CA THR A 20 -3.30 23.45 1.47
C THR A 20 -3.59 22.53 2.65
N ILE A 21 -4.43 22.95 3.60
CA ILE A 21 -4.79 22.12 4.76
C ILE A 21 -5.47 20.82 4.32
N ILE A 22 -6.42 20.91 3.37
CA ILE A 22 -7.13 19.73 2.85
C ILE A 22 -6.16 18.76 2.15
N ILE A 23 -5.23 19.27 1.34
CA ILE A 23 -4.23 18.44 0.66
C ILE A 23 -3.31 17.76 1.67
N VAL A 24 -2.81 18.49 2.67
CA VAL A 24 -1.97 17.91 3.73
C VAL A 24 -2.73 16.83 4.49
N TYR A 25 -3.98 17.12 4.88
CA TYR A 25 -4.83 16.16 5.54
C TYR A 25 -5.04 14.90 4.69
N MET A 26 -5.35 15.05 3.41
CA MET A 26 -5.48 13.94 2.45
C MET A 26 -4.19 13.11 2.37
N VAL A 27 -3.03 13.74 2.25
CA VAL A 27 -1.76 13.00 2.17
C VAL A 27 -1.53 12.18 3.45
N VAL A 28 -1.76 12.79 4.62
CA VAL A 28 -1.60 12.11 5.91
C VAL A 28 -2.55 10.93 6.06
N THR A 29 -3.82 11.07 5.66
CA THR A 29 -4.80 9.98 5.74
C THR A 29 -4.51 8.83 4.76
N LEU A 30 -3.79 9.09 3.66
CA LEU A 30 -3.37 8.06 2.69
C LEU A 30 -2.11 7.30 3.11
N ILE A 31 -1.35 7.75 4.11
CA ILE A 31 -0.16 7.05 4.62
C ILE A 31 -0.45 5.58 4.99
N PRO A 32 -1.44 5.23 5.84
CA PRO A 32 -1.70 3.84 6.19
C PRO A 32 -2.11 2.98 5.00
N ILE A 33 -2.86 3.55 4.04
CA ILE A 33 -3.25 2.83 2.81
C ILE A 33 -2.01 2.52 1.97
N THR A 34 -1.13 3.51 1.80
CA THR A 34 0.14 3.35 1.08
C THR A 34 1.01 2.29 1.75
N TRP A 35 1.05 2.26 3.08
CA TRP A 35 1.79 1.25 3.84
C TRP A 35 1.24 -0.16 3.65
N ILE A 36 -0.08 -0.34 3.67
CA ILE A 36 -0.73 -1.64 3.43
C ILE A 36 -0.42 -2.14 2.02
N VAL A 37 -0.54 -1.28 1.02
CA VAL A 37 -0.23 -1.62 -0.37
C VAL A 37 1.25 -1.96 -0.53
N ALA A 38 2.17 -1.20 0.07
CA ALA A 38 3.58 -1.54 0.04
C ALA A 38 3.85 -2.90 0.69
N THR A 39 3.21 -3.18 1.82
CA THR A 39 3.39 -4.44 2.56
C THR A 39 2.87 -5.65 1.78
N SER A 40 1.82 -5.49 0.95
CA SER A 40 1.31 -6.61 0.14
C SER A 40 2.24 -7.04 -0.99
N PHE A 41 3.27 -6.25 -1.31
CA PHE A 41 4.32 -6.61 -2.28
C PHE A 41 5.63 -7.05 -1.62
N LYS A 42 5.67 -7.25 -0.30
CA LYS A 42 6.82 -7.83 0.39
C LYS A 42 6.76 -9.36 0.32
N SER A 43 7.92 -10.03 0.37
CA SER A 43 7.97 -11.46 0.70
C SER A 43 7.43 -11.70 2.11
N VAL A 44 7.01 -12.93 2.41
CA VAL A 44 6.44 -13.27 3.73
C VAL A 44 7.43 -12.93 4.86
N ASP A 45 8.71 -13.24 4.66
CA ASP A 45 9.77 -12.97 5.63
C ASP A 45 10.06 -11.47 5.81
N SER A 46 10.08 -10.69 4.71
CA SER A 46 10.28 -9.23 4.76
C SER A 46 9.08 -8.50 5.37
N ALA A 47 7.87 -9.04 5.23
CA ALA A 47 6.66 -8.45 5.80
C ALA A 47 6.60 -8.55 7.33
N ILE A 48 7.27 -9.54 7.92
CA ILE A 48 7.29 -9.78 9.38
C ILE A 48 8.64 -9.44 10.02
N SER A 49 9.57 -8.85 9.26
CA SER A 49 10.92 -8.54 9.74
C SER A 49 10.90 -7.43 10.80
N TYR A 50 11.82 -7.55 11.76
CA TYR A 50 12.11 -6.49 12.73
C TYR A 50 13.59 -6.13 12.64
N PRO A 51 13.95 -4.88 12.29
CA PRO A 51 13.08 -3.73 12.01
C PRO A 51 12.30 -3.84 10.68
N PRO A 52 11.19 -3.07 10.51
CA PRO A 52 10.44 -3.06 9.26
C PRO A 52 11.30 -2.53 8.10
N GLU A 53 11.36 -3.29 7.02
CA GLU A 53 12.06 -2.87 5.81
C GLU A 53 11.24 -1.83 5.04
N VAL A 54 11.82 -0.69 4.68
CA VAL A 54 11.15 0.34 3.86
C VAL A 54 11.48 0.19 2.39
N PHE A 55 12.69 -0.29 2.08
CA PHE A 55 13.13 -0.66 0.74
C PHE A 55 13.25 -2.17 0.68
N PHE A 56 12.58 -2.80 -0.29
CA PHE A 56 12.48 -4.24 -0.43
C PHE A 56 12.37 -4.60 -1.92
N GLU A 57 12.74 -5.83 -2.26
CA GLU A 57 12.49 -6.36 -3.61
C GLU A 57 10.99 -6.73 -3.73
N PRO A 58 10.24 -6.15 -4.68
CA PRO A 58 8.83 -6.46 -4.83
C PRO A 58 8.60 -7.94 -5.20
N SER A 59 7.69 -8.59 -4.48
CA SER A 59 7.30 -9.99 -4.69
C SER A 59 5.78 -10.13 -4.79
N LEU A 60 5.34 -11.14 -5.54
CA LEU A 60 3.93 -11.56 -5.62
C LEU A 60 3.64 -12.82 -4.78
N GLU A 61 4.63 -13.33 -4.05
CA GLU A 61 4.54 -14.54 -3.21
C GLU A 61 3.28 -14.53 -2.32
N GLY A 62 2.99 -13.41 -1.64
CA GLY A 62 1.79 -13.28 -0.81
C GLY A 62 0.48 -13.51 -1.57
N TYR A 63 0.36 -12.98 -2.79
CA TYR A 63 -0.82 -13.20 -3.64
C TYR A 63 -0.89 -14.65 -4.12
N VAL A 64 0.23 -15.23 -4.56
CA VAL A 64 0.32 -16.63 -4.98
C VAL A 64 -0.11 -17.55 -3.84
N ASN A 65 0.42 -17.34 -2.65
CA ASN A 65 0.10 -18.13 -1.46
C ASN A 65 -1.40 -18.10 -1.11
N LEU A 66 -2.07 -16.96 -1.34
CA LEU A 66 -3.51 -16.82 -1.09
C LEU A 66 -4.36 -17.54 -2.14
N PHE A 67 -3.97 -17.49 -3.41
CA PHE A 67 -4.76 -18.06 -4.51
C PHE A 67 -4.43 -19.52 -4.84
N THR A 68 -3.29 -20.04 -4.34
CA THR A 68 -2.86 -21.43 -4.61
C THR A 68 -2.91 -22.35 -3.38
N ASN A 69 -3.51 -21.91 -2.26
CA ASN A 69 -3.60 -22.65 -1.00
C ASN A 69 -2.23 -23.09 -0.42
N ARG A 70 -1.12 -22.48 -0.85
CA ARG A 70 0.23 -22.73 -0.31
C ARG A 70 0.49 -22.02 1.02
N SER A 71 -0.39 -21.09 1.39
CA SER A 71 -0.35 -20.41 2.68
C SER A 71 -0.33 -21.39 3.86
N ARG A 72 0.74 -21.37 4.66
CA ARG A 72 0.86 -22.13 5.93
C ARG A 72 0.72 -23.65 5.77
N GLN A 73 1.11 -24.20 4.62
CA GLN A 73 1.18 -25.64 4.45
C GLN A 73 2.40 -26.23 5.18
N PRO A 74 2.34 -27.50 5.63
CA PRO A 74 3.52 -28.18 6.15
C PRO A 74 4.61 -28.29 5.08
N GLN A 75 5.87 -28.17 5.48
CA GLN A 75 7.01 -28.26 4.55
C GLN A 75 7.00 -29.59 3.77
N GLU A 76 6.65 -30.70 4.43
CA GLU A 76 6.53 -32.02 3.80
C GLU A 76 5.52 -32.04 2.64
N TYR A 77 4.41 -31.28 2.74
CA TYR A 77 3.45 -31.15 1.66
C TYR A 77 4.03 -30.36 0.49
N LEU A 78 4.71 -29.23 0.78
CA LEU A 78 5.33 -28.39 -0.24
C LEU A 78 6.44 -29.14 -1.00
N ASP A 79 7.24 -29.93 -0.29
CA ASP A 79 8.30 -30.76 -0.87
C ASP A 79 7.75 -31.93 -1.71
N SER A 80 6.50 -32.34 -1.44
CA SER A 80 5.81 -33.39 -2.22
C SER A 80 5.18 -32.89 -3.53
N LEU A 81 5.13 -31.58 -3.74
CA LEU A 81 4.58 -30.99 -4.95
C LEU A 81 5.43 -31.35 -6.18
N PRO A 82 4.81 -31.49 -7.36
CA PRO A 82 5.57 -31.65 -8.60
C PRO A 82 6.49 -30.44 -8.83
N PRO A 83 7.56 -30.59 -9.64
CA PRO A 83 8.39 -29.46 -10.04
C PRO A 83 7.54 -28.32 -10.61
N PRO A 84 7.90 -27.06 -10.35
CA PRO A 84 7.13 -25.91 -10.80
C PRO A 84 7.05 -25.90 -12.33
N GLU A 85 5.83 -25.82 -12.86
CA GLU A 85 5.60 -25.69 -14.31
C GLU A 85 5.55 -24.21 -14.74
N ASN A 86 5.22 -23.32 -13.79
CA ASN A 86 4.99 -21.90 -14.02
C ASN A 86 5.87 -21.03 -13.10
N TRP A 87 6.12 -19.79 -13.52
CA TRP A 87 6.94 -18.81 -12.76
C TRP A 87 6.47 -18.59 -11.31
N TYR A 88 5.15 -18.59 -11.07
CA TYR A 88 4.63 -18.31 -9.74
C TYR A 88 4.76 -19.52 -8.81
N GLU A 89 5.02 -20.70 -9.35
CA GLU A 89 5.22 -21.90 -8.55
C GLU A 89 6.65 -21.98 -7.99
N GLU A 90 7.56 -21.18 -8.54
CA GLU A 90 8.94 -20.98 -8.07
C GLU A 90 9.04 -19.96 -6.92
N LEU A 91 7.99 -19.17 -6.69
CA LEU A 91 7.86 -18.23 -5.56
C LEU A 91 7.43 -18.97 -4.29
#